data_AF-A0AA90TS43-F1
#
_entry.id   AF-A0AA90TS43-F1
#
_cell.length_a   1.000
_cell.length_b   1.000
_cell.length_c   1.000
_cell.angle_alpha   90.00
_cell.angle_beta   90.00
_cell.angle_gamma   90.00
#
_symmetry.space_group_name_H-M   'P 1'
#
loop_
_entity.id
_entity.type
_entity.pdbx_description
1 polymer ?
#
loop_
_entity_poly.entity_id
_entity_poly.type
_entity_poly.pdbx_seq_one_letter_code
_entity_poly.pdbx_strand_id
1 'polypeptide(L)'
;VASVPAAKNISSIRSGHGVSVRITVLNVAATALWTVGVFASLYAGVLDPSVRVTSSTLSSIINGGATIMMAIFIDPHMSGMTDDVIEGKVTDTQFRKAIVWLVGSRLAGTLVAQLLLVPSAVLIAWVARVI
;
A
#
# COMPACT_ATOMS: atom_id res chain seq x y z
N VAL A 1 -8.62 -23.38 15.71
CA VAL A 1 -7.59 -24.21 15.05
C VAL A 1 -7.25 -23.56 13.73
N ALA A 2 -6.05 -22.99 13.58
CA ALA A 2 -5.63 -22.37 12.32
C ALA A 2 -5.34 -23.48 11.30
N SER A 3 -6.19 -23.62 10.29
CA SER A 3 -6.00 -24.56 9.18
C SER A 3 -4.94 -24.00 8.23
N VAL A 4 -3.86 -24.76 8.04
CA VAL A 4 -2.78 -24.42 7.11
C VAL A 4 -3.37 -24.39 5.69
N PRO A 5 -3.13 -23.33 4.89
CA PRO A 5 -3.75 -23.23 3.56
C PRO A 5 -3.34 -24.41 2.69
N ALA A 6 -4.33 -25.16 2.19
CA ALA A 6 -4.10 -26.32 1.35
C ALA A 6 -3.27 -25.94 0.11
N ALA A 7 -2.24 -26.71 -0.23
CA ALA A 7 -1.31 -26.45 -1.34
C ALA A 7 -2.02 -26.23 -2.70
N LYS A 8 -3.24 -26.79 -2.85
CA LYS A 8 -4.09 -26.57 -4.03
C LYS A 8 -4.49 -25.09 -4.23
N ASN A 9 -4.67 -24.33 -3.14
CA ASN A 9 -4.98 -22.89 -3.14
C ASN A 9 -3.78 -22.02 -3.56
N ILE A 10 -2.55 -22.52 -3.42
CA ILE A 10 -1.34 -21.84 -3.91
C ILE A 10 -1.21 -22.04 -5.43
N SER A 11 -1.57 -23.22 -5.94
CA SER A 11 -1.44 -23.51 -7.38
C SER A 11 -2.42 -22.71 -8.27
N SER A 12 -3.55 -22.25 -7.73
CA SER A 12 -4.57 -21.48 -8.48
C SER A 12 -4.23 -19.98 -8.61
N ILE A 13 -3.18 -19.49 -7.93
CA ILE A 13 -2.69 -18.10 -7.99
C ILE A 13 -2.10 -17.75 -9.36
N ARG A 14 -1.61 -18.76 -10.11
CA ARG A 14 -0.84 -18.57 -11.35
C ARG A 14 -1.68 -18.31 -12.61
N SER A 15 -2.99 -18.55 -12.56
CA SER A 15 -3.90 -18.25 -13.68
C SER A 15 -4.43 -16.83 -13.48
N GLY A 16 -3.80 -15.89 -14.21
CA GLY A 16 -4.03 -14.45 -14.15
C GLY A 16 -5.43 -14.04 -14.62
N HIS A 17 -5.69 -12.72 -14.57
CA HIS A 17 -6.92 -11.99 -14.95
C HIS A 17 -7.86 -11.53 -13.80
N GLY A 18 -7.38 -11.40 -12.56
CA GLY A 18 -8.23 -10.90 -11.46
C GLY A 18 -8.27 -9.38 -11.25
N VAL A 19 -7.16 -8.66 -11.49
CA VAL A 19 -7.02 -7.23 -11.15
C VAL A 19 -6.25 -6.49 -12.23
N SER A 20 -6.67 -5.26 -12.55
CA SER A 20 -5.92 -4.36 -13.45
C SER A 20 -4.54 -4.04 -12.86
N VAL A 21 -3.49 -4.29 -13.65
CA VAL A 21 -2.08 -4.01 -13.27
C VAL A 21 -1.91 -2.59 -12.73
N ARG A 22 -2.65 -1.62 -13.28
CA ARG A 22 -2.63 -0.22 -12.84
C ARG A 22 -3.06 -0.07 -11.37
N ILE A 23 -4.09 -0.80 -10.95
CA ILE A 23 -4.63 -0.73 -9.58
C ILE A 23 -3.71 -1.47 -8.62
N THR A 24 -3.13 -2.58 -9.06
CA THR A 24 -2.09 -3.27 -8.29
C THR A 24 -0.90 -2.35 -8.03
N VAL A 25 -0.40 -1.63 -9.04
CA VAL A 25 0.71 -0.68 -8.89
C VAL A 25 0.33 0.49 -7.97
N LEU A 26 -0.88 1.04 -8.10
CA LEU A 26 -1.38 2.09 -7.21
C LEU A 26 -1.45 1.60 -5.75
N ASN A 27 -1.89 0.35 -5.51
CA ASN A 27 -1.90 -0.23 -4.16
C ASN A 27 -0.49 -0.41 -3.59
N VAL A 28 0.47 -0.85 -4.40
CA VAL A 28 1.88 -0.96 -4.00
C VAL A 28 2.39 0.43 -3.59
N ALA A 29 2.15 1.46 -4.40
CA ALA A 29 2.61 2.82 -4.13
C ALA A 29 1.96 3.41 -2.87
N ALA A 30 0.63 3.29 -2.73
CA ALA A 30 -0.10 3.77 -1.55
C ALA A 30 0.36 3.06 -0.29
N THR A 31 0.51 1.73 -0.33
CA THR A 31 1.00 0.94 0.80
C THR A 31 2.44 1.28 1.14
N ALA A 32 3.31 1.50 0.15
CA ALA A 32 4.68 1.89 0.36
C ALA A 32 4.78 3.25 1.05
N LEU A 33 4.01 4.24 0.58
CA LEU A 33 3.94 5.57 1.18
C LEU A 33 3.43 5.52 2.62
N TRP A 34 2.36 4.76 2.87
CA TRP A 34 1.80 4.59 4.20
C TRP A 34 2.78 3.92 5.17
N THR A 35 3.50 2.91 4.70
CA THR A 35 4.48 2.16 5.51
C THR A 35 5.71 3.02 5.81
N VAL A 36 6.21 3.75 4.83
CA VAL A 36 7.45 4.52 4.97
C VAL A 36 7.26 5.84 5.72
N GLY A 37 6.06 6.44 5.68
CA GLY A 37 5.81 7.80 6.18
C GLY A 37 6.25 8.02 7.63
N VAL A 38 5.89 7.11 8.53
CA VAL A 38 6.28 7.20 9.96
C VAL A 38 7.78 7.02 10.13
N PHE A 39 8.35 5.93 9.61
CA PHE A 39 9.77 5.65 9.80
C PHE A 39 10.68 6.69 9.15
N ALA A 40 10.33 7.19 7.96
CA ALA A 40 11.07 8.24 7.28
C ALA A 40 11.03 9.57 8.07
N SER A 41 9.89 9.94 8.64
CA SER A 41 9.77 11.15 9.46
C SER A 41 10.62 11.09 10.74
N LEU A 42 10.65 9.94 11.41
CA LEU A 42 11.50 9.71 12.58
C LEU A 42 12.99 9.75 12.20
N TYR A 43 13.36 9.10 11.09
CA TYR A 43 14.73 9.07 10.61
C TYR A 43 15.21 10.45 10.15
N ALA A 44 14.34 11.27 9.55
CA ALA A 44 14.62 12.66 9.20
C ALA A 44 15.00 13.49 10.43
N GLY A 45 14.31 13.30 11.57
CA GLY A 45 14.65 13.96 12.84
C GLY A 45 15.91 13.43 13.54
N VAL A 46 16.47 12.31 13.06
CA VAL A 46 17.81 11.82 13.45
C VAL A 46 18.88 12.41 12.54
N LEU A 47 18.61 12.48 11.23
CA LEU A 47 19.51 13.10 10.24
C LEU A 47 19.74 14.59 10.54
N ASP A 48 18.69 15.29 10.97
CA ASP A 48 18.79 16.67 11.43
C ASP A 48 17.95 16.89 12.69
N PRO A 49 18.60 16.94 13.87
CA PRO A 49 17.92 17.16 15.13
C PRO A 49 17.16 18.49 15.22
N SER A 50 17.57 19.52 14.47
CA SER A 50 16.93 20.85 14.53
C SER A 50 15.50 20.85 13.99
N VAL A 51 15.20 19.99 13.03
CA VAL A 51 13.88 19.85 12.38
C VAL A 51 13.10 18.64 12.88
N ARG A 52 13.49 18.04 14.02
CA ARG A 52 12.89 16.79 14.52
C ARG A 52 11.38 16.89 14.73
N VAL A 53 10.91 17.97 15.36
CA VAL A 53 9.49 18.17 15.63
C VAL A 53 8.72 18.39 14.32
N THR A 54 9.21 19.27 13.45
CA THR A 54 8.61 19.54 12.13
C THR A 54 8.52 18.28 11.28
N SER A 55 9.61 17.50 11.22
CA SER A 55 9.66 16.23 10.49
C SER A 55 8.63 15.24 11.03
N SER A 56 8.48 15.14 12.36
CA SER A 56 7.48 14.28 12.98
C SER A 56 6.04 14.70 12.62
N THR A 57 5.76 16.01 12.54
CA THR A 57 4.44 16.52 12.15
C THR A 57 4.13 16.25 10.67
N LEU A 58 5.14 16.33 9.79
CA LEU A 58 4.99 15.98 8.36
C LEU A 58 4.55 14.51 8.15
N SER A 59 4.82 13.61 9.10
CA SER A 59 4.36 12.23 9.07
C SER A 59 2.85 12.09 8.90
N SER A 60 2.09 12.92 9.62
CA SER A 60 0.63 12.92 9.59
C SER A 60 0.10 13.31 8.21
N ILE A 61 0.77 14.24 7.52
CA ILE A 61 0.42 14.66 6.16
C ILE A 61 0.67 13.52 5.18
N ILE A 62 1.83 12.85 5.30
CA ILE A 62 2.18 11.71 4.43
C ILE A 62 1.18 10.56 4.60
N ASN A 63 0.86 10.18 5.84
CA ASN A 63 -0.11 9.13 6.14
C ASN A 63 -1.53 9.50 5.72
N GLY A 64 -1.93 10.77 5.91
CA GLY A 64 -3.20 11.29 5.42
C GLY A 64 -3.30 11.17 3.90
N GLY A 65 -2.25 11.59 3.19
CA GLY A 65 -2.16 11.46 1.73
C GLY A 65 -2.24 10.01 1.26
N ALA A 66 -1.55 9.09 1.93
CA ALA A 66 -1.62 7.66 1.61
C ALA A 66 -3.03 7.07 1.83
N THR A 67 -3.69 7.45 2.93
CA THR A 67 -5.07 7.06 3.22
C THR A 67 -6.03 7.56 2.14
N ILE A 68 -5.93 8.83 1.75
CA ILE A 68 -6.75 9.42 0.68
C ILE A 68 -6.52 8.69 -0.65
N MET A 69 -5.27 8.40 -0.99
CA MET A 69 -4.93 7.63 -2.19
C MET A 69 -5.59 6.25 -2.17
N MET A 70 -5.55 5.56 -1.03
CA MET A 70 -6.18 4.25 -0.89
C MET A 70 -7.71 4.35 -1.03
N ALA A 71 -8.32 5.34 -0.39
CA ALA A 71 -9.76 5.56 -0.45
C ALA A 71 -10.27 5.94 -1.85
N ILE A 72 -9.51 6.71 -2.61
CA ILE A 72 -9.92 7.15 -3.96
C ILE A 72 -9.68 6.06 -5.02
N PHE A 73 -8.62 5.27 -4.90
CA PHE A 73 -8.24 4.34 -5.97
C PHE A 73 -8.62 2.89 -5.70
N ILE A 74 -8.59 2.44 -4.44
CA ILE A 74 -8.76 1.02 -4.11
C ILE A 74 -10.19 0.72 -3.72
N ASP A 75 -10.79 1.56 -2.88
CA ASP A 75 -12.14 1.31 -2.36
C ASP A 75 -13.18 1.25 -3.50
N PRO A 76 -13.18 2.15 -4.51
CA PRO A 76 -14.14 2.06 -5.61
C PRO A 76 -13.95 0.82 -6.48
N HIS A 77 -12.71 0.36 -6.65
CA HIS A 77 -12.44 -0.85 -7.42
C HIS A 77 -12.91 -2.11 -6.68
N MET A 78 -12.67 -2.17 -5.37
CA MET A 78 -13.16 -3.28 -4.55
C MET A 78 -14.67 -3.30 -4.43
N SER A 79 -15.31 -2.13 -4.32
CA SER A 79 -16.76 -1.99 -4.35
C SER A 79 -17.33 -2.47 -5.69
N GLY A 80 -16.83 -1.94 -6.81
CA GLY A 80 -17.30 -2.32 -8.14
C GLY A 80 -17.12 -3.81 -8.44
N MET A 81 -16.01 -4.41 -8.00
CA MET A 81 -15.81 -5.85 -8.18
C MET A 81 -16.77 -6.69 -7.31
N THR A 82 -17.17 -6.18 -6.14
CA THR A 82 -18.18 -6.84 -5.30
C THR A 82 -19.54 -6.81 -5.99
N ASP A 83 -19.91 -5.68 -6.59
CA ASP A 83 -21.15 -5.54 -7.36
C ASP A 83 -21.15 -6.46 -8.59
N ASP A 84 -20.02 -6.56 -9.31
CA ASP A 84 -19.86 -7.46 -10.45
C ASP A 84 -20.03 -8.96 -10.08
N VAL A 85 -19.69 -9.35 -8.85
CA VAL A 85 -19.93 -10.72 -8.35
C VAL A 85 -21.42 -10.95 -8.09
N ILE A 86 -22.09 -9.97 -7.47
CA ILE A 86 -23.54 -10.04 -7.18
C ILE A 86 -24.34 -10.09 -8.48
N GLU A 87 -23.93 -9.32 -9.49
CA GLU A 87 -24.55 -9.32 -10.82
C GLU A 87 -24.18 -10.55 -11.67
N GLY A 88 -23.32 -11.45 -11.18
CA GLY A 88 -22.90 -12.67 -11.88
C GLY A 88 -21.94 -12.43 -13.05
N LYS A 89 -21.40 -11.21 -13.20
CA LYS A 89 -20.40 -10.85 -14.22
C LYS A 89 -19.02 -11.43 -13.91
N VAL A 90 -18.71 -11.59 -12.62
CA VAL A 90 -17.45 -12.13 -12.11
C VAL A 90 -17.72 -13.31 -11.18
N THR A 91 -16.96 -14.39 -11.31
CA THR A 91 -17.12 -15.56 -10.42
C THR A 91 -16.51 -15.30 -9.04
N ASP A 92 -17.05 -15.93 -7.99
CA ASP A 92 -16.47 -15.91 -6.63
C ASP A 92 -14.99 -16.29 -6.61
N THR A 93 -14.60 -17.22 -7.49
CA THR A 93 -13.22 -17.68 -7.59
C THR A 93 -12.30 -16.59 -8.15
N GLN A 94 -12.76 -15.83 -9.15
CA GLN A 94 -12.01 -14.68 -9.67
C GLN A 94 -11.91 -13.56 -8.64
N PHE A 95 -13.00 -13.26 -7.92
CA PHE A 95 -13.00 -12.27 -6.84
C PHE A 95 -12.01 -12.61 -5.72
N ARG A 96 -12.02 -13.86 -5.26
CA ARG A 96 -11.06 -14.33 -4.25
C ARG A 96 -9.62 -14.21 -4.73
N LYS A 97 -9.33 -14.55 -5.99
CA LYS A 97 -7.99 -14.38 -6.58
C LYS A 97 -7.59 -12.90 -6.64
N ALA A 98 -8.54 -12.03 -6.97
CA ALA A 98 -8.30 -10.59 -7.01
C ALA A 98 -7.93 -10.04 -5.63
N ILE A 99 -8.66 -10.44 -4.58
CA ILE A 99 -8.33 -10.11 -3.20
C ILE A 99 -6.93 -10.63 -2.82
N VAL A 100 -6.61 -11.88 -3.15
CA VAL A 100 -5.28 -12.46 -2.86
C VAL A 100 -4.17 -11.65 -3.55
N TRP A 101 -4.37 -11.23 -4.80
CA TRP A 101 -3.42 -10.37 -5.51
C TRP A 101 -3.31 -8.97 -4.89
N LEU A 102 -4.43 -8.39 -4.44
CA LEU A 102 -4.46 -7.08 -3.77
C LEU A 102 -3.75 -7.14 -2.40
N VAL A 103 -3.97 -8.19 -1.63
CA VAL A 103 -3.27 -8.41 -0.36
C VAL A 103 -1.78 -8.69 -0.61
N GLY A 104 -1.47 -9.49 -1.64
CA GLY A 104 -0.09 -9.75 -2.06
C GLY A 104 0.64 -8.48 -2.48
N SER A 105 -0.05 -7.54 -3.14
CA SER A 105 0.55 -6.26 -3.52
C SER A 105 0.81 -5.32 -2.33
N ARG A 106 0.10 -5.49 -1.20
CA ARG A 106 0.49 -4.81 0.05
C ARG A 106 1.84 -5.29 0.55
N LEU A 107 2.11 -6.59 0.50
CA LEU A 107 3.42 -7.14 0.86
C LEU A 107 4.52 -6.64 -0.07
N ALA A 108 4.25 -6.54 -1.38
CA ALA A 108 5.21 -5.91 -2.30
C ALA A 108 5.43 -4.43 -1.96
N GLY A 109 4.38 -3.70 -1.59
CA GLY A 109 4.46 -2.31 -1.13
C GLY A 109 5.35 -2.13 0.09
N THR A 110 5.28 -3.02 1.08
CA THR A 110 6.15 -2.93 2.27
C THR A 110 7.61 -3.20 1.95
N LEU A 111 7.91 -4.09 1.00
CA LEU A 111 9.26 -4.30 0.49
C LEU A 111 9.79 -3.07 -0.24
N VAL A 112 8.97 -2.45 -1.09
CA VAL A 112 9.30 -1.19 -1.76
C VAL A 112 9.53 -0.07 -0.73
N ALA A 113 8.74 -0.04 0.35
CA ALA A 113 8.91 0.95 1.42
C ALA A 113 10.30 0.90 2.05
N GLN A 114 10.90 -0.28 2.19
CA GLN A 114 12.27 -0.42 2.73
C GLN A 114 13.30 0.29 1.84
N LEU A 115 13.14 0.20 0.52
CA LEU A 115 14.01 0.89 -0.43
C LEU A 115 13.78 2.42 -0.43
N LEU A 116 12.55 2.84 -0.18
CA LEU A 116 12.18 4.26 -0.13
C LEU A 116 12.54 4.95 1.19
N LEU A 117 12.87 4.21 2.25
CA LEU A 117 13.05 4.77 3.59
C LEU A 117 14.08 5.90 3.65
N VAL A 118 15.29 5.66 3.16
CA VAL A 118 16.37 6.66 3.17
C VAL A 118 16.06 7.86 2.27
N PRO A 119 15.68 7.70 0.98
CA PRO A 119 15.38 8.85 0.14
C PRO A 119 14.18 9.65 0.64
N SER A 120 13.14 8.99 1.18
CA SER A 120 12.01 9.67 1.78
C SER A 120 12.42 10.47 3.03
N ALA A 121 13.28 9.94 3.89
CA ALA A 121 13.74 10.67 5.07
C ALA A 121 14.56 11.91 4.72
N VAL A 122 15.45 11.81 3.72
CA VAL A 122 16.22 12.97 3.22
C VAL A 122 15.29 14.02 2.63
N LEU A 123 14.27 13.60 1.86
CA LEU A 123 13.27 14.52 1.31
C LEU A 123 12.49 15.23 2.41
N ILE A 124 12.03 14.50 3.44
CA ILE A 124 11.31 15.08 4.58
C ILE A 124 12.19 16.09 5.32
N ALA A 125 13.45 15.75 5.62
CA ALA A 125 14.37 16.67 6.28
C ALA A 125 14.62 17.93 5.45
N TRP A 126 14.74 17.80 4.12
CA TRP A 126 14.88 18.94 3.22
C TRP A 126 13.64 19.85 3.24
N VAL A 127 12.44 19.27 3.11
CA VAL A 127 11.18 20.03 3.20
C VAL A 127 11.06 20.71 4.56
N ALA A 128 11.39 20.01 5.65
CA ALA A 128 11.30 20.53 7.01
C ALA A 128 12.30 21.65 7.31
N ARG A 129 13.39 21.79 6.55
CA ARG A 129 14.35 22.92 6.64
C ARG A 129 13.87 24.16 5.88
N VAL A 130 13.06 23.96 4.84
CA VAL A 130 12.55 25.04 3.99
C VAL A 130 11.32 25.70 4.62
N ILE A 131 10.56 24.95 5.42
CA ILE A 131 9.44 25.43 6.24
C ILE A 131 9.98 26.08 7.51
#